data_AF-A0A6D1AAS2-F1
#
_entry.id   AF-A0A6D1AAS2-F1
#
_cell.length_a   1.000
_cell.length_b   1.000
_cell.length_c   1.000
_cell.angle_alpha   90.00
_cell.angle_beta   90.00
_cell.angle_gamma   90.00
#
_symmetry.space_group_name_H-M   'P 1'
#
loop_
_entity.id
_entity.type
_entity.pdbx_description
1 polymer ?
#
loop_
_entity_poly.entity_id
_entity_poly.type
_entity_poly.pdbx_seq_one_letter_code
_entity_poly.pdbx_strand_id
1 'polypeptide(L)'
;SQVINYYHNKMQKKEAIDTNQIAASFQDCAVSYLINQTKKALKKYNVKSLVLAGGVSANSELRKRFLEISNIAIIPDLKYATDNGAMIASCAYQMLKYNK
;
A
#
# COMPACT_ATOMS: atom_id res chain seq x y z
N SER A 1 18.53 0.05 5.45
CA SER A 1 17.45 0.99 5.06
C SER A 1 18.06 2.36 4.80
N GLN A 2 18.02 2.87 3.57
CA GLN A 2 18.68 4.14 3.19
C GLN A 2 18.17 5.34 4.00
N VAL A 3 16.87 5.38 4.32
CA VAL A 3 16.26 6.44 5.14
C VAL A 3 16.81 6.43 6.57
N ILE A 4 16.93 5.25 7.18
CA ILE A 4 17.49 5.11 8.54
C ILE A 4 18.95 5.56 8.56
N ASN A 5 19.73 5.18 7.55
CA ASN A 5 21.13 5.60 7.44
C ASN A 5 21.25 7.12 7.25
N TYR A 6 20.41 7.72 6.42
CA TYR A 6 20.35 9.17 6.23
C TYR A 6 20.04 9.90 7.55
N TYR A 7 19.03 9.42 8.28
CA TYR A 7 18.65 9.98 9.58
C TYR A 7 19.78 9.89 10.62
N HIS A 8 20.38 8.70 10.78
CA HIS A 8 21.49 8.51 11.71
C HIS A 8 22.71 9.36 11.38
N ASN A 9 23.07 9.50 10.09
CA ASN A 9 24.19 10.32 9.66
C ASN A 9 23.98 11.80 10.00
N LYS A 10 22.77 12.34 9.74
CA LYS A 10 22.42 13.72 10.10
C LYS A 10 22.46 13.95 11.61
N MET A 11 21.98 12.98 12.40
CA MET A 11 22.03 13.04 13.86
C MET A 11 23.47 13.05 14.40
N GLN A 12 24.33 12.17 13.89
CA GLN A 12 25.74 12.12 14.29
C GLN A 12 26.48 13.43 13.98
N LYS A 13 26.13 14.09 12.87
CA LYS A 13 26.67 15.40 12.48
C LYS A 13 26.04 16.59 13.21
N LYS A 14 25.06 16.37 14.09
CA LYS A 14 24.28 17.42 14.78
C LYS A 14 23.63 18.42 13.81
N GLU A 15 23.27 17.97 12.61
CA GLU A 15 22.55 18.78 11.64
C GLU A 15 21.06 18.84 11.97
N ALA A 16 20.39 19.93 11.58
CA ALA A 16 18.94 20.02 11.68
C ALA A 16 18.27 18.91 10.83
N ILE A 17 17.25 18.26 11.40
CA ILE A 17 16.48 17.20 10.75
C ILE A 17 15.01 17.60 10.70
N ASP A 18 14.46 17.69 9.49
CA ASP A 18 13.02 17.74 9.27
C ASP A 18 12.49 16.31 9.06
N THR A 19 11.95 15.73 10.13
CA THR A 19 11.38 14.37 10.11
C THR A 19 10.11 14.28 9.26
N ASN A 20 9.35 15.37 9.14
CA ASN A 20 8.15 15.41 8.30
C ASN A 20 8.51 15.35 6.83
N GLN A 21 9.54 16.12 6.41
CA GLN A 21 10.04 16.08 5.04
C GLN A 21 10.57 14.68 4.67
N ILE A 22 11.30 14.03 5.60
CA ILE A 22 11.81 12.67 5.38
C ILE A 22 10.66 11.68 5.23
N ALA A 23 9.67 11.73 6.14
CA ALA A 23 8.51 10.83 6.11
C ALA A 23 7.68 11.02 4.83
N ALA A 24 7.41 12.26 4.43
CA ALA A 24 6.68 12.59 3.21
C ALA A 24 7.43 12.12 1.96
N SER A 25 8.74 12.38 1.87
CA SER A 25 9.56 11.95 0.73
C SER A 25 9.65 10.43 0.62
N PHE A 26 9.76 9.73 1.75
CA PHE A 26 9.73 8.27 1.79
C PHE A 26 8.37 7.73 1.32
N GLN A 27 7.26 8.27 1.85
CA GLN A 27 5.92 7.87 1.45
C GLN A 27 5.71 8.08 -0.05
N ASP A 28 6.06 9.25 -0.58
CA ASP A 28 5.89 9.57 -2.00
C ASP A 28 6.69 8.62 -2.90
N CYS A 29 7.95 8.33 -2.53
CA CYS A 29 8.79 7.38 -3.26
C CYS A 29 8.19 5.97 -3.27
N ALA A 30 7.80 5.45 -2.10
CA ALA A 30 7.22 4.12 -1.97
C ALA A 30 5.89 3.99 -2.72
N VAL A 31 4.98 4.96 -2.54
CA VAL A 31 3.67 4.98 -3.21
C VAL A 31 3.85 5.10 -4.72
N SER A 32 4.70 6.01 -5.20
CA SER A 32 4.97 6.18 -6.63
C SER A 32 5.52 4.92 -7.27
N TYR A 33 6.42 4.22 -6.58
CA TYR A 33 6.94 2.94 -7.05
C TYR A 33 5.82 1.90 -7.20
N LEU A 34 5.00 1.70 -6.15
CA LEU A 34 3.88 0.76 -6.18
C LEU A 34 2.91 1.08 -7.34
N ILE A 35 2.49 2.34 -7.47
CA ILE A 35 1.59 2.79 -8.54
C ILE A 35 2.19 2.54 -9.93
N ASN A 36 3.47 2.82 -10.13
CA ASN A 36 4.12 2.58 -11.42
C ASN A 36 4.19 1.10 -11.77
N GLN A 37 4.48 0.24 -10.79
CA GLN A 37 4.49 -1.21 -11.00
C GLN A 37 3.08 -1.75 -11.28
N THR A 38 2.06 -1.24 -10.59
CA THR A 38 0.66 -1.58 -10.87
C THR A 38 0.22 -1.16 -12.27
N LYS A 39 0.57 0.07 -12.71
CA LYS A 39 0.31 0.52 -14.10
C LYS A 39 0.96 -0.40 -15.14
N LYS A 40 2.19 -0.86 -14.89
CA LYS A 40 2.86 -1.83 -15.78
C LYS A 40 2.12 -3.17 -15.81
N ALA A 41 1.66 -3.67 -14.65
CA ALA A 41 0.89 -4.89 -14.57
C ALA A 41 -0.45 -4.78 -15.31
N LEU A 42 -1.19 -3.67 -15.15
CA LEU A 42 -2.44 -3.42 -15.87
C LEU A 42 -2.27 -3.44 -17.40
N LYS A 43 -1.14 -2.92 -17.90
CA LYS A 43 -0.82 -2.97 -19.34
C LYS A 43 -0.46 -4.38 -19.83
N LYS A 44 0.11 -5.20 -18.94
CA LYS A 44 0.60 -6.55 -19.27
C LYS A 44 -0.48 -7.62 -19.19
N TYR A 45 -1.42 -7.48 -18.25
CA TYR A 45 -2.42 -8.50 -17.96
C TYR A 45 -3.83 -7.97 -18.24
N ASN A 46 -4.63 -8.74 -18.98
CA ASN A 46 -6.04 -8.44 -19.20
C ASN A 46 -6.88 -8.84 -17.98
N VAL A 47 -6.90 -7.98 -16.95
CA VAL A 47 -7.61 -8.23 -15.69
C VAL A 47 -8.99 -7.58 -15.67
N LYS A 48 -9.95 -8.21 -14.99
CA LYS A 48 -11.30 -7.68 -14.79
C LYS A 48 -11.46 -6.86 -13.52
N SER A 49 -10.53 -6.98 -12.59
CA SER A 49 -10.53 -6.26 -11.32
C SER A 49 -9.09 -5.94 -10.90
N LEU A 50 -8.96 -4.85 -10.16
CA LEU A 50 -7.72 -4.43 -9.53
C LEU A 50 -8.00 -4.23 -8.04
N VAL A 51 -7.33 -4.96 -7.16
CA VAL A 51 -7.62 -4.93 -5.71
C VAL A 51 -6.43 -4.39 -4.94
N LEU A 52 -6.68 -3.45 -4.02
CA LEU A 52 -5.71 -2.99 -3.02
C LEU A 52 -6.10 -3.55 -1.65
N ALA A 53 -5.24 -4.37 -1.05
CA ALA A 53 -5.47 -4.99 0.26
C ALA A 53 -4.17 -5.06 1.09
N GLY A 54 -4.29 -5.50 2.35
CA GLY A 54 -3.19 -5.58 3.32
C GLY A 54 -2.95 -4.26 4.07
N GLY A 55 -2.22 -4.30 5.19
CA GLY A 55 -2.15 -3.15 6.11
C GLY A 55 -1.71 -1.82 5.49
N VAL A 56 -0.79 -1.86 4.52
CA VAL A 56 -0.31 -0.66 3.80
C VAL A 56 -1.42 -0.03 2.95
N SER A 57 -2.46 -0.78 2.56
CA SER A 57 -3.65 -0.24 1.89
C SER A 57 -4.43 0.77 2.74
N ALA A 58 -4.17 0.87 4.04
CA ALA A 58 -4.75 1.91 4.88
C ALA A 58 -4.13 3.31 4.62
N ASN A 59 -3.02 3.40 3.89
CA ASN A 59 -2.39 4.67 3.54
C ASN A 59 -3.29 5.50 2.60
N SER A 60 -3.66 6.71 3.02
CA SER A 60 -4.59 7.58 2.29
C SER A 60 -4.07 8.01 0.92
N GLU A 61 -2.79 8.35 0.81
CA GLU A 61 -2.17 8.76 -0.46
C GLU A 61 -2.11 7.60 -1.46
N LEU A 62 -1.77 6.40 -0.99
CA LEU A 62 -1.82 5.19 -1.80
C LEU A 62 -3.23 4.91 -2.30
N ARG A 63 -4.25 4.97 -1.42
CA ARG A 63 -5.66 4.78 -1.80
C ARG A 63 -6.07 5.76 -2.89
N LYS A 64 -5.77 7.04 -2.70
CA LYS A 64 -6.09 8.11 -3.66
C LYS A 64 -5.47 7.81 -5.03
N ARG A 65 -4.15 7.64 -5.10
CA ARG A 65 -3.47 7.37 -6.37
C ARG A 65 -3.89 6.05 -7.01
N PHE A 66 -4.25 5.04 -6.21
CA PHE A 66 -4.69 3.75 -6.71
C PHE A 66 -6.09 3.79 -7.35
N LEU A 67 -6.99 4.64 -6.84
CA LEU A 67 -8.29 4.87 -7.48
C LEU A 67 -8.14 5.66 -8.78
N GLU A 68 -7.15 6.55 -8.87
CA GLU A 68 -6.89 7.36 -10.08
C GLU A 68 -6.35 6.53 -11.26
N ILE A 69 -5.75 5.35 -11.03
CA ILE A 69 -5.16 4.56 -12.12
C ILE A 69 -6.15 3.65 -12.85
N SER A 70 -7.33 3.39 -12.28
CA SER A 70 -8.27 2.44 -12.86
C SER A 70 -9.67 2.52 -12.25
N ASN A 71 -10.72 2.47 -13.08
CA ASN A 71 -12.12 2.42 -12.65
C ASN A 71 -12.56 1.03 -12.14
N ILE A 72 -11.79 -0.02 -12.41
CA ILE A 72 -12.02 -1.39 -11.88
C ILE A 72 -11.28 -1.62 -10.55
N ALA A 73 -10.80 -0.54 -9.91
CA ALA A 73 -10.13 -0.57 -8.63
C ALA A 73 -11.13 -0.82 -7.48
N ILE A 74 -10.79 -1.77 -6.60
CA ILE A 74 -11.57 -2.15 -5.43
C ILE A 74 -10.66 -2.03 -4.21
N ILE A 75 -11.14 -1.31 -3.20
CA ILE A 75 -10.43 -1.10 -1.94
C ILE A 75 -11.42 -1.39 -0.79
N PRO A 76 -11.06 -2.22 0.19
CA PRO A 76 -11.92 -2.47 1.34
C PRO A 76 -12.01 -1.24 2.26
N ASP A 77 -13.04 -1.20 3.10
CA ASP A 77 -13.10 -0.25 4.22
C ASP A 77 -11.84 -0.34 5.09
N LEU A 78 -11.45 0.77 5.71
CA LEU A 78 -10.24 0.84 6.56
C LEU A 78 -10.23 -0.23 7.66
N LYS A 79 -11.39 -0.51 8.27
CA LYS A 79 -11.56 -1.56 9.30
C LYS A 79 -11.23 -2.98 8.82
N TYR A 80 -11.19 -3.21 7.50
CA TYR A 80 -10.86 -4.50 6.88
C TYR A 80 -9.51 -4.50 6.16
N ALA A 81 -8.79 -3.36 6.14
CA ALA A 81 -7.55 -3.21 5.40
C ALA A 81 -6.35 -3.90 6.08
N THR A 82 -6.30 -3.87 7.40
CA THR A 82 -5.27 -4.53 8.22
C THR A 82 -5.70 -5.95 8.60
N ASP A 83 -4.78 -6.74 9.15
CA ASP A 83 -5.09 -8.08 9.63
C ASP A 83 -6.23 -8.05 10.65
N ASN A 84 -7.29 -8.81 10.37
CA ASN A 84 -8.49 -8.85 11.19
C ASN A 84 -9.18 -10.22 11.11
N GLY A 85 -9.94 -10.59 12.14
CA GLY A 85 -10.64 -11.89 12.18
C GLY A 85 -11.70 -12.06 11.08
N ALA A 86 -12.28 -10.97 10.57
CA ALA A 86 -13.30 -11.04 9.52
C ALA A 86 -12.72 -11.55 8.19
N MET A 87 -11.47 -11.21 7.85
CA MET A 87 -10.83 -11.71 6.63
C MET A 87 -10.62 -13.24 6.70
N ILE A 88 -10.24 -13.76 7.88
CA ILE A 88 -10.02 -15.19 8.11
C ILE A 88 -11.36 -15.93 8.08
N ALA A 89 -12.37 -15.43 8.78
CA ALA A 89 -13.72 -16.01 8.78
C ALA A 89 -14.34 -16.02 7.38
N SER A 90 -14.20 -14.92 6.62
CA SER A 90 -14.66 -14.84 5.24
C SER A 90 -13.93 -15.85 4.35
N CYS A 91 -12.61 -15.99 4.48
CA CYS A 91 -11.85 -16.99 3.71
C CYS A 91 -12.35 -18.42 4.02
N ALA A 92 -12.47 -18.78 5.30
CA ALA A 92 -12.95 -20.09 5.73
C ALA A 92 -14.38 -20.38 5.24
N TYR A 93 -15.29 -19.42 5.35
CA TYR A 93 -16.65 -19.54 4.82
C TYR A 93 -16.66 -19.80 3.31
N GLN A 94 -15.85 -19.07 2.54
CA GLN A 94 -15.74 -19.28 1.09
C GLN A 94 -15.18 -20.67 0.77
N MET A 95 -14.18 -21.15 1.51
CA MET A 95 -13.62 -22.50 1.31
C MET A 95 -14.67 -23.59 1.56
N LEU A 96 -15.40 -23.51 2.68
CA LEU A 96 -16.47 -24.45 3.03
C LEU A 96 -17.62 -24.42 2.01
N LYS A 97 -18.03 -23.24 1.57
CA LYS A 97 -19.14 -23.07 0.62
C LYS A 97 -18.84 -23.68 -0.76
N TYR A 98 -17.59 -23.60 -1.20
CA TYR A 98 -17.18 -24.06 -2.53
C TYR A 98 -16.43 -25.40 -2.52
N ASN A 99 -16.55 -26.18 -1.43
CA ASN A 99 -15.96 -27.53 -1.28
C ASN A 99 -14.47 -27.59 -1.69
N LYS A 100 -13.68 -26.67 -1.17
CA LYS A 100 -12.22 -26.83 -1.13
C LYS A 100 -11.78 -27.47 0.17
#